data_AF-A0A4Z1AKG7-F1
#
_entry.id   AF-A0A4Z1AKG7-F1
#
_cell.length_a   1.000
_cell.length_b   1.000
_cell.length_c   1.000
_cell.angle_alpha   90.00
_cell.angle_beta   90.00
_cell.angle_gamma   90.00
#
_symmetry.space_group_name_H-M   'P 1'
#
loop_
_entity.id
_entity.type
_entity.pdbx_description
1 polymer ?
#
loop_
_entity_poly.entity_id
_entity_poly.type
_entity_poly.pdbx_seq_one_letter_code
_entity_poly.pdbx_strand_id
1 'polypeptide(L)'
;MASKNTEIIFGAKTKAIIEASGDTQTEAAKKLGLSVPGLGSITQNRVKTTSHEVLIALVNVYNVDLLYLVDNDIPVLPIRYNSSKERMKPETDENKVFYDLIITTKGLKEIVFNLLKIPAKHRKAIGDMIAALAERDDD
;
A
#
# COMPACT_ATOMS: atom_id res chain seq x y z
N MET A 1 18.38 -10.74 19.86
CA MET A 1 16.91 -10.53 19.84
C MET A 1 16.39 -11.08 18.52
N ALA A 2 15.32 -11.89 18.55
CA ALA A 2 14.81 -12.53 17.34
C ALA A 2 14.24 -11.46 16.39
N SER A 3 14.68 -11.48 15.13
CA SER A 3 14.12 -10.68 14.04
C SER A 3 12.60 -10.83 14.07
N LYS A 4 11.84 -9.75 14.36
CA LYS A 4 10.40 -9.75 14.15
C LYS A 4 10.18 -10.06 12.67
N ASN A 5 9.70 -11.25 12.36
CA ASN A 5 9.24 -11.58 11.01
C ASN A 5 8.04 -10.66 10.74
N THR A 6 8.25 -9.57 10.01
CA THR A 6 7.16 -8.71 9.55
C THR A 6 6.28 -9.55 8.65
N GLU A 7 5.09 -9.91 9.14
CA GLU A 7 4.12 -10.69 8.38
C GLU A 7 3.66 -9.87 7.17
N ILE A 8 3.76 -10.44 5.97
CA ILE A 8 3.28 -9.78 4.75
C ILE A 8 1.76 -9.88 4.74
N ILE A 9 1.08 -8.75 4.94
CA ILE A 9 -0.39 -8.70 5.09
C ILE A 9 -1.11 -8.23 3.82
N PHE A 10 -0.39 -8.00 2.72
CA PHE A 10 -0.96 -7.52 1.44
C PHE A 10 -2.17 -8.32 0.96
N GLY A 11 -2.11 -9.65 0.98
CA GLY A 11 -3.22 -10.51 0.55
C GLY A 11 -4.44 -10.40 1.47
N ALA A 12 -4.21 -10.29 2.77
CA ALA A 12 -5.28 -10.06 3.76
C ALA A 12 -5.93 -8.68 3.56
N LYS A 13 -5.15 -7.64 3.25
CA LYS A 13 -5.67 -6.30 2.89
C LYS A 13 -6.49 -6.34 1.61
N THR A 14 -5.96 -6.99 0.58
CA THR A 14 -6.66 -7.19 -0.70
C THR A 14 -8.00 -7.89 -0.49
N LYS A 15 -8.02 -8.93 0.35
CA LYS A 15 -9.23 -9.66 0.70
C LYS A 15 -10.25 -8.75 1.41
N ALA A 16 -9.81 -7.99 2.41
CA ALA A 16 -10.68 -7.08 3.15
C ALA A 16 -11.33 -6.02 2.23
N ILE A 17 -10.57 -5.47 1.28
CA ILE A 17 -11.07 -4.49 0.30
C ILE A 17 -12.20 -5.07 -0.57
N ILE A 18 -12.01 -6.30 -1.06
CA ILE A 18 -13.00 -6.99 -1.91
C ILE A 18 -14.26 -7.33 -1.11
N GLU A 19 -14.10 -7.82 0.12
CA GLU A 19 -15.23 -8.12 0.99
C GLU A 19 -16.03 -6.84 1.29
N ALA A 20 -15.35 -5.73 1.53
CA ALA A 20 -15.97 -4.43 1.80
C ALA A 20 -16.73 -3.84 0.61
N SER A 21 -16.27 -4.10 -0.62
CA SER A 21 -16.99 -3.67 -1.82
C SER A 21 -18.26 -4.50 -2.08
N GLY A 22 -18.39 -5.66 -1.41
CA GLY A 22 -19.47 -6.62 -1.64
C GLY A 22 -19.28 -7.43 -2.93
N ASP A 23 -18.11 -7.35 -3.57
CA ASP A 23 -17.83 -8.11 -4.78
C ASP A 23 -17.54 -9.58 -4.46
N THR A 24 -18.07 -10.46 -5.30
CA THR A 24 -17.61 -11.85 -5.32
C THR A 24 -16.18 -11.94 -5.85
N GLN A 25 -15.47 -13.01 -5.52
CA GLN A 25 -14.11 -13.25 -6.03
C GLN A 25 -14.05 -13.23 -7.57
N THR A 26 -15.11 -13.67 -8.25
CA THR A 26 -15.20 -13.66 -9.72
C THR A 26 -15.35 -12.26 -10.28
N GLU A 27 -16.19 -11.42 -9.67
CA GLU A 27 -16.38 -10.02 -10.07
C GLU A 27 -15.12 -9.21 -9.83
N ALA A 28 -14.51 -9.38 -8.65
CA ALA A 28 -13.26 -8.72 -8.30
C ALA A 28 -12.11 -9.10 -9.26
N ALA A 29 -11.97 -10.40 -9.58
CA ALA A 29 -10.96 -10.85 -10.52
C ALA A 29 -11.14 -10.20 -11.90
N LYS A 30 -12.38 -10.14 -12.39
CA LYS A 30 -12.71 -9.48 -13.66
C LYS A 30 -12.38 -8.00 -13.64
N LYS A 31 -12.76 -7.26 -12.59
CA LYS A 31 -12.48 -5.81 -12.46
C LYS A 31 -10.99 -5.52 -12.40
N LEU A 32 -10.22 -6.38 -11.74
CA LEU A 32 -8.78 -6.26 -11.58
C LEU A 32 -7.97 -6.78 -12.78
N GLY A 33 -8.62 -7.33 -13.81
CA GLY A 33 -7.94 -7.94 -14.95
C GLY A 33 -7.14 -9.19 -14.59
N LEU A 34 -7.54 -9.90 -13.53
CA LEU A 34 -6.88 -11.09 -13.02
C LEU A 34 -7.70 -12.35 -13.30
N SER A 35 -7.03 -13.51 -13.27
CA SER A 35 -7.74 -14.79 -13.21
C SER A 35 -8.27 -15.03 -11.79
N VAL A 36 -9.40 -15.72 -11.65
CA VAL A 36 -9.97 -16.09 -10.34
C VAL A 36 -8.95 -16.86 -9.47
N PRO A 37 -8.16 -17.82 -10.00
CA PRO A 37 -7.09 -18.47 -9.25
C PRO A 37 -5.93 -17.53 -8.90
N GLY A 38 -5.61 -16.58 -9.77
CA GLY A 38 -4.58 -15.57 -9.53
C GLY A 38 -4.95 -14.67 -8.35
N LEU A 39 -6.18 -14.16 -8.35
CA LEU A 39 -6.72 -13.39 -7.22
C LEU A 39 -6.81 -14.24 -5.94
N GLY A 40 -7.18 -15.51 -6.05
CA GLY A 40 -7.19 -16.45 -4.92
C GLY A 40 -5.80 -16.64 -4.31
N SER A 41 -4.77 -16.71 -5.13
CA SER A 41 -3.38 -16.84 -4.67
C SER A 41 -2.90 -15.58 -3.94
N ILE A 42 -3.32 -14.40 -4.40
CA ILE A 42 -3.04 -13.12 -3.74
C ILE A 42 -3.73 -13.06 -2.37
N THR A 43 -5.06 -13.24 -2.34
CA THR A 43 -5.87 -13.09 -1.12
C THR A 43 -5.54 -14.11 -0.03
N GLN A 44 -4.93 -15.23 -0.39
CA GLN A 44 -4.44 -16.26 0.53
C GLN A 44 -2.97 -16.07 0.95
N ASN A 45 -2.35 -14.91 0.68
CA ASN A 45 -0.94 -14.61 0.97
C ASN A 45 0.05 -15.61 0.37
N ARG A 46 -0.33 -16.32 -0.70
CA ARG A 46 0.59 -17.24 -1.42
C ARG A 46 1.55 -16.49 -2.34
N VAL A 47 1.21 -15.25 -2.66
CA VAL A 47 2.04 -14.33 -3.45
C VAL A 47 2.80 -13.40 -2.49
N LYS A 48 4.13 -13.52 -2.46
CA LYS A 48 5.00 -12.71 -1.58
C LYS A 48 5.23 -11.28 -2.08
N THR A 49 5.06 -11.07 -3.39
CA THR A 49 5.27 -9.78 -4.05
C THR A 49 4.21 -9.60 -5.12
N THR A 50 3.45 -8.51 -5.06
CA THR A 50 2.46 -8.19 -6.08
C THR A 50 3.08 -7.33 -7.20
N SER A 51 2.53 -7.41 -8.41
CA SER A 51 3.01 -6.58 -9.53
C SER A 51 2.51 -5.15 -9.42
N HIS A 52 3.20 -4.22 -10.08
CA HIS A 52 2.81 -2.81 -10.11
C HIS A 52 1.39 -2.62 -10.67
N GLU A 53 1.05 -3.39 -11.71
CA GLU A 53 -0.25 -3.36 -12.38
C GLU A 53 -1.38 -3.73 -11.41
N VAL A 54 -1.15 -4.71 -10.53
CA VAL A 54 -2.14 -5.11 -9.52
C VAL A 54 -2.36 -4.03 -8.47
N LEU A 55 -1.29 -3.36 -8.01
CA LEU A 55 -1.40 -2.24 -7.07
C LEU A 55 -2.23 -1.11 -7.66
N ILE A 56 -1.91 -0.70 -8.89
CA ILE A 56 -2.62 0.38 -9.58
C ILE A 56 -4.07 -0.01 -9.84
N ALA A 57 -4.34 -1.26 -10.22
CA ALA A 57 -5.70 -1.75 -10.40
C ALA A 57 -6.51 -1.68 -9.09
N LEU A 58 -5.94 -2.07 -7.95
CA LEU A 58 -6.61 -1.98 -6.65
C LEU A 58 -6.92 -0.53 -6.25
N VAL A 59 -5.94 0.36 -6.41
CA VAL A 59 -6.11 1.80 -6.14
C VAL A 59 -7.22 2.38 -7.02
N ASN A 60 -7.22 2.11 -8.32
CA ASN A 60 -8.17 2.72 -9.25
C ASN A 60 -9.58 2.12 -9.16
N VAL A 61 -9.70 0.79 -8.99
CA VAL A 61 -11.01 0.10 -8.98
C VAL A 61 -11.73 0.30 -7.65
N TYR A 62 -10.98 0.27 -6.54
CA TYR A 62 -11.56 0.30 -5.19
C TYR A 62 -11.31 1.61 -4.45
N ASN A 63 -10.62 2.58 -5.06
CA ASN A 63 -10.28 3.87 -4.46
C ASN A 63 -9.58 3.72 -3.09
N VAL A 64 -8.61 2.80 -3.05
CA VAL A 64 -7.86 2.43 -1.84
C VAL A 64 -6.56 3.21 -1.76
N ASP A 65 -6.14 3.59 -0.55
CA ASP A 65 -4.84 4.19 -0.31
C ASP A 65 -3.70 3.20 -0.62
N LEU A 66 -2.75 3.61 -1.47
CA LEU A 66 -1.58 2.80 -1.80
C LEU A 66 -0.73 2.50 -0.56
N LEU A 67 -0.61 3.45 0.37
CA LEU A 67 0.14 3.27 1.62
C LEU A 67 -0.48 2.16 2.45
N TYR A 68 -1.81 2.15 2.57
CA TYR A 68 -2.53 1.04 3.20
C TYR A 68 -2.14 -0.29 2.55
N LEU A 69 -2.05 -0.40 1.23
CA LEU A 69 -1.70 -1.66 0.57
C LEU A 69 -0.27 -2.14 0.83
N VAL A 70 0.71 -1.22 0.94
CA VAL A 70 2.15 -1.59 0.96
C VAL A 70 2.79 -1.58 2.35
N ASP A 71 2.25 -0.80 3.29
CA ASP A 71 2.78 -0.69 4.63
C ASP A 71 2.26 -1.85 5.50
N ASN A 72 3.14 -2.71 6.00
CA ASN A 72 2.73 -3.85 6.84
C ASN A 72 2.44 -3.47 8.30
N ASP A 73 2.80 -2.27 8.73
CA ASP A 73 2.52 -1.80 10.09
C ASP A 73 1.08 -1.29 10.22
N ILE A 74 0.43 -0.91 9.11
CA ILE A 74 -0.98 -0.56 9.10
C ILE A 74 -1.82 -1.86 9.18
N PRO A 75 -2.61 -2.09 10.24
CA PRO A 75 -3.32 -3.34 10.44
C PRO A 75 -4.46 -3.55 9.42
N VAL A 76 -4.84 -4.82 9.21
CA VAL A 76 -6.04 -5.18 8.44
C VAL A 76 -7.27 -4.86 9.30
N LEU A 77 -7.86 -3.70 9.11
CA LEU A 77 -9.09 -3.33 9.82
C LEU A 77 -10.30 -3.97 9.15
N PRO A 78 -11.30 -4.47 9.90
CA PRO A 78 -12.58 -4.81 9.32
C PRO A 78 -13.19 -3.54 8.74
N ILE A 79 -13.27 -3.46 7.42
CA ILE A 79 -13.91 -2.34 6.74
C ILE A 79 -15.40 -2.43 7.09
N ARG A 80 -15.84 -1.59 8.03
CA ARG A 80 -17.23 -1.59 8.50
C ARG A 80 -18.12 -1.34 7.30
N TYR A 81 -19.08 -2.24 7.05
CA TYR A 81 -20.21 -1.99 6.16
C TYR A 81 -21.05 -0.85 6.75
N ASN A 82 -20.59 0.39 6.60
CA ASN A 82 -21.43 1.53 6.87
C ASN A 82 -22.43 1.61 5.73
N SER A 83 -23.64 1.16 6.04
CA SER A 83 -24.87 1.51 5.37
C SER A 83 -24.76 2.94 4.81
N SER A 84 -24.87 3.07 3.49
CA SER A 84 -25.27 4.27 2.76
C SER A 84 -25.15 5.60 3.54
N LYS A 85 -24.11 6.38 3.21
CA LYS A 85 -23.90 7.82 3.52
C LYS A 85 -22.93 8.21 4.65
N GLU A 86 -22.00 7.36 5.03
CA GLU A 86 -20.66 7.88 5.36
C GLU A 86 -19.77 7.53 4.19
N ARG A 87 -19.67 8.47 3.22
CA ARG A 87 -18.43 8.57 2.44
C ARG A 87 -17.32 8.47 3.47
N MET A 88 -16.39 7.54 3.31
CA MET A 88 -15.08 7.65 3.98
C MET A 88 -14.76 9.14 3.95
N LYS A 89 -14.72 9.80 5.12
CA LYS A 89 -14.19 11.15 5.17
C LYS A 89 -12.85 10.98 4.50
N PRO A 90 -12.64 11.59 3.33
CA PRO A 90 -11.45 11.26 2.58
C PRO A 90 -10.28 11.60 3.51
N GLU A 91 -9.34 10.67 3.69
CA GLU A 91 -7.97 10.93 4.18
C GLU A 91 -7.23 11.87 3.21
N THR A 92 -7.95 12.83 2.62
CA THR A 92 -7.47 13.85 1.70
C THR A 92 -6.72 14.93 2.43
N ASP A 93 -6.77 15.06 3.76
CA ASP A 93 -5.97 16.11 4.40
C ASP A 93 -4.52 15.66 4.58
N GLU A 94 -4.26 14.48 5.14
CA GLU A 94 -2.87 14.01 5.35
C GLU A 94 -2.15 13.69 4.04
N ASN A 95 -2.82 13.00 3.10
CA ASN A 95 -2.23 12.70 1.79
C ASN A 95 -2.02 13.96 0.95
N LYS A 96 -2.92 14.95 1.04
CA LYS A 96 -2.73 16.24 0.38
C LYS A 96 -1.64 17.05 1.08
N VAL A 97 -1.58 17.07 2.41
CA VAL A 97 -0.51 17.74 3.17
C VAL A 97 0.85 17.12 2.85
N PHE A 98 0.93 15.80 2.72
CA PHE A 98 2.16 15.11 2.30
C PHE A 98 2.53 15.40 0.85
N TYR A 99 1.55 15.36 -0.06
CA TYR A 99 1.76 15.74 -1.46
C TYR A 99 2.20 17.21 -1.58
N ASP A 100 1.51 18.11 -0.87
CA ASP A 100 1.82 19.53 -0.77
C ASP A 100 3.24 19.71 -0.23
N LEU A 101 3.63 19.00 0.84
CA LEU A 101 4.99 19.02 1.36
C LEU A 101 6.02 18.60 0.31
N ILE A 102 5.76 17.55 -0.48
CA ILE A 102 6.66 17.11 -1.56
C ILE A 102 6.81 18.18 -2.65
N ILE A 103 5.72 18.84 -3.04
CA ILE A 103 5.75 19.84 -4.13
C ILE A 103 6.23 21.22 -3.66
N THR A 104 5.98 21.61 -2.41
CA THR A 104 6.36 22.94 -1.88
C THR A 104 7.76 22.94 -1.31
N THR A 105 8.28 21.80 -0.86
CA THR A 105 9.65 21.70 -0.37
C THR A 105 10.62 21.68 -1.53
N LYS A 106 11.39 22.76 -1.67
CA LYS A 106 12.37 22.94 -2.74
C LYS A 106 13.36 21.78 -2.78
N GLY A 107 13.45 21.10 -3.93
CA GLY A 107 14.39 19.99 -4.14
C GLY A 107 13.87 18.61 -3.72
N LEU A 108 12.80 18.52 -2.93
CA LEU A 108 12.29 17.24 -2.43
C LEU A 108 11.67 16.41 -3.56
N LYS A 109 10.94 17.06 -4.47
CA LYS A 109 10.41 16.43 -5.69
C LYS A 109 11.55 15.82 -6.52
N GLU A 110 12.61 16.57 -6.79
CA GLU A 110 13.77 16.09 -7.56
C GLU A 110 14.48 14.92 -6.87
N ILE A 111 14.62 14.96 -5.54
CA ILE A 111 15.18 13.87 -4.75
C ILE A 111 14.33 12.60 -4.90
N VAL A 112 13.01 12.70 -4.75
CA VAL A 112 12.09 11.56 -4.92
C VAL A 112 12.19 10.99 -6.34
N PHE A 113 12.17 11.84 -7.37
CA PHE A 113 12.31 11.40 -8.76
C PHE A 113 13.66 10.71 -9.03
N ASN A 114 14.75 11.23 -8.47
CA ASN A 114 16.07 10.64 -8.63
C ASN A 114 16.20 9.30 -7.89
N LEU A 115 15.60 9.18 -6.70
CA LEU A 115 15.54 7.91 -5.99
C LEU A 115 14.86 6.82 -6.83
N LEU A 116 13.75 7.14 -7.52
CA LEU A 116 13.06 6.17 -8.38
C LEU A 116 13.92 5.66 -9.55
N LYS A 117 14.89 6.45 -10.04
CA LYS A 117 15.82 6.07 -11.11
C LYS A 117 16.94 5.15 -10.64
N ILE A 118 17.20 5.10 -9.34
CA ILE A 118 18.23 4.24 -8.74
C ILE A 118 17.70 2.79 -8.67
N PRO A 119 18.53 1.76 -8.93
CA PRO A 119 18.09 0.36 -8.83
C PRO A 119 17.56 -0.01 -7.43
N ALA A 120 16.57 -0.90 -7.36
CA ALA A 120 15.87 -1.27 -6.12
C ALA A 120 16.81 -1.68 -4.96
N LYS A 121 17.88 -2.43 -5.25
CA LYS A 121 18.90 -2.83 -4.27
C LYS A 121 19.57 -1.63 -3.59
N HIS A 122 19.86 -0.58 -4.36
CA HIS A 122 20.51 0.63 -3.86
C HIS A 122 19.50 1.56 -3.17
N ARG A 123 18.26 1.62 -3.64
CA ARG A 123 17.17 2.33 -2.93
C ARG A 123 16.96 1.75 -1.53
N LYS A 124 16.97 0.42 -1.39
CA LYS A 124 16.87 -0.24 -0.09
C LYS A 124 18.02 0.16 0.84
N ALA A 125 19.26 0.14 0.34
CA ALA A 125 20.42 0.56 1.13
C ALA A 125 20.32 2.01 1.62
N ILE A 126 19.77 2.91 0.79
CA ILE A 126 19.51 4.31 1.18
C ILE A 126 18.44 4.35 2.29
N GLY A 127 17.35 3.57 2.16
CA GLY A 127 16.33 3.47 3.21
C GLY A 127 16.89 2.95 4.54
N ASP A 128 17.70 1.88 4.48
CA ASP A 128 18.36 1.29 5.66
C ASP A 128 19.32 2.31 6.33
N MET A 129 20.04 3.12 5.53
CA MET A 129 20.89 4.20 6.05
C MET A 129 20.08 5.31 6.73
N ILE A 130 18.96 5.73 6.15
CA ILE A 130 18.10 6.77 6.74
C ILE A 130 17.56 6.29 8.09
N ALA A 131 17.08 5.04 8.17
CA ALA A 131 16.58 4.45 9.42
C ALA A 131 17.67 4.42 10.51
N ALA A 132 18.88 3.96 10.16
CA ALA A 132 20.00 3.91 11.11
C ALA A 132 20.48 5.29 11.60
N LEU A 133 20.23 6.35 10.82
CA LEU A 133 20.53 7.72 11.23
C LEU A 133 19.42 8.29 12.12
N ALA A 134 18.15 7.99 11.83
CA ALA A 134 17.03 8.41 12.66
C ALA A 134 17.07 7.79 14.07
N GLU A 135 17.50 6.53 14.19
CA GLU A 135 17.68 5.86 15.50
C GLU A 135 18.79 6.49 16.37
N ARG A 136 19.69 7.30 15.80
CA ARG A 136 20.79 7.95 16.53
C ARG A 136 20.43 9.34 17.07
N ASP A 137 19.31 9.91 16.66
CA ASP A 137 18.88 11.24 17.09
C ASP A 137 17.99 11.19 18.36
N ASP A 138 17.69 9.99 18.87
CA ASP A 138 16.90 9.75 20.10
C ASP A 138 17.76 9.48 21.37
N ASP A 139 19.10 9.64 21.29
CA ASP A 139 20.06 9.58 22.43
C ASP A 139 20.62 10.98 22.76
#